data_AF-A0A2N8PRD9-F1
#
_entry.id   AF-A0A2N8PRD9-F1
#
_cell.length_a   1.000
_cell.length_b   1.000
_cell.length_c   1.000
_cell.angle_alpha   90.00
_cell.angle_beta   90.00
_cell.angle_gamma   90.00
#
_symmetry.space_group_name_H-M   'P 1'
#
loop_
_entity.id
_entity.type
_entity.pdbx_description
1 polymer ?
#
loop_
_entity_poly.entity_id
_entity_poly.type
_entity_poly.pdbx_seq_one_letter_code
_entity_poly.pdbx_strand_id
1 'polypeptide(L)'
;MTISNSFETFAKEATEYQKAFNEMIHSWGEISVLDDKTQHLSYLAVLAATGKTSGLPFHVMLAKKAGASREEIISAIMVGLPAVGNEVINALPAALEAFDKN
;
A
#
# COMPACT_ATOMS: atom_id res chain seq x y z
N MET A 1 0.89 -11.85 -7.76
CA MET A 1 1.21 -10.41 -7.54
C MET A 1 0.40 -9.63 -8.55
N THR A 2 -0.55 -8.81 -8.10
CA THR A 2 -1.36 -7.98 -9.01
C THR A 2 -0.79 -6.57 -8.99
N ILE A 3 0.04 -6.25 -9.97
CA ILE A 3 0.46 -4.87 -10.23
C ILE A 3 -0.72 -4.18 -10.93
N SER A 4 -1.00 -2.91 -10.60
CA SER A 4 -2.10 -2.21 -11.28
C SER A 4 -1.73 -1.93 -12.73
N ASN A 5 -2.73 -1.92 -13.63
CA ASN A 5 -2.55 -1.57 -15.03
C ASN A 5 -1.82 -0.22 -15.21
N SER A 6 -2.05 0.74 -14.32
CA SER A 6 -1.36 2.03 -14.32
C SER A 6 0.15 1.88 -14.05
N PHE A 7 0.54 1.05 -13.08
CA PHE A 7 1.95 0.79 -12.78
C PHE A 7 2.62 -0.05 -13.88
N GLU A 8 1.91 -1.00 -14.49
CA GLU A 8 2.41 -1.76 -15.64
C GLU A 8 2.64 -0.84 -16.85
N THR A 9 1.69 0.06 -17.14
CA THR A 9 1.82 1.06 -18.19
C THR A 9 2.96 2.02 -17.89
N PHE A 10 3.12 2.46 -16.63
CA PHE A 10 4.23 3.32 -16.22
C PHE A 10 5.59 2.66 -16.46
N ALA A 11 5.74 1.38 -16.11
CA ALA A 11 6.98 0.64 -16.34
C ALA A 11 7.31 0.47 -17.84
N LYS A 12 6.29 0.28 -18.67
CA LYS A 12 6.45 0.04 -20.12
C LYS A 12 6.67 1.31 -20.93
N GLU A 13 5.91 2.36 -20.67
CA GLU A 13 5.84 3.56 -21.54
C GLU A 13 6.72 4.71 -21.01
N ALA A 14 7.11 4.68 -19.73
CA ALA A 14 7.94 5.72 -19.10
C ALA A 14 9.13 5.11 -18.32
N THR A 15 9.83 4.16 -18.94
CA THR A 15 10.83 3.31 -18.27
C THR A 15 11.95 4.06 -17.56
N GLU A 16 12.49 5.15 -18.12
CA GLU A 16 13.55 5.94 -17.45
C GLU A 16 13.04 6.62 -16.17
N TYR A 17 11.82 7.17 -16.20
CA TYR A 17 11.16 7.71 -15.01
C TYR A 17 10.86 6.61 -13.99
N GLN A 18 10.45 5.43 -14.44
CA GLN A 18 10.20 4.29 -13.56
C GLN A 18 11.49 3.79 -12.89
N LYS A 19 12.61 3.77 -13.60
CA LYS A 19 13.91 3.42 -13.03
C LYS A 19 14.30 4.41 -11.92
N ALA A 20 14.24 5.71 -12.19
CA ALA A 20 14.53 6.74 -11.19
C ALA A 20 13.58 6.65 -9.98
N PHE A 21 12.29 6.39 -10.22
CA PHE A 21 11.30 6.18 -9.18
C PHE A 21 11.62 4.97 -8.29
N ASN A 22 12.05 3.85 -8.88
CA ASN A 22 12.45 2.67 -8.11
C ASN A 22 13.70 2.92 -7.28
N GLU A 23 14.71 3.60 -7.82
CA GLU A 23 15.92 3.97 -7.09
C GLU A 23 15.57 4.84 -5.87
N MET A 24 14.65 5.80 -6.04
CA MET A 24 14.13 6.62 -4.94
C MET A 24 13.43 5.77 -3.87
N ILE A 25 12.47 4.91 -4.26
CA ILE A 25 11.74 4.06 -3.29
C ILE A 25 12.69 3.13 -2.55
N HIS A 26 13.65 2.51 -3.25
CA HIS A 26 14.60 1.61 -2.63
C HIS A 26 15.47 2.35 -1.60
N SER A 27 16.02 3.50 -1.98
CA SER A 27 16.83 4.33 -1.09
C SER A 27 16.03 4.79 0.14
N TRP A 28 14.77 5.20 -0.04
CA TRP A 28 13.90 5.59 1.08
C TRP A 28 13.58 4.40 1.99
N GLY A 29 13.41 3.21 1.44
CA GLY A 29 13.26 1.97 2.20
C GLY A 29 14.49 1.67 3.07
N GLU A 30 15.70 1.80 2.51
CA GLU A 30 16.95 1.58 3.26
C GLU A 30 17.20 2.62 4.36
N ILE A 31 16.73 3.86 4.16
CA ILE A 31 16.88 4.95 5.15
C ILE A 31 15.83 4.84 6.27
N SER A 32 14.66 4.28 5.97
CA SER A 32 13.56 4.15 6.92
C SER A 32 13.99 3.33 8.14
N VAL A 33 13.72 3.86 9.33
CA VAL A 33 13.95 3.15 10.60
C VAL A 33 12.74 2.30 11.03
N LEU A 34 11.65 2.36 10.26
CA LEU A 34 10.48 1.51 10.48
C LEU A 34 10.77 0.11 9.95
N ASP A 35 10.36 -0.91 10.70
CA ASP A 35 10.34 -2.26 10.16
C ASP A 35 9.32 -2.38 9.01
N ASP A 36 9.49 -3.39 8.16
CA ASP A 36 8.66 -3.62 6.97
C ASP A 36 7.16 -3.67 7.28
N LYS A 37 6.77 -4.31 8.39
CA LYS A 37 5.37 -4.43 8.78
C LYS A 37 4.80 -3.06 9.11
N THR A 38 5.50 -2.31 9.96
CA THR A 38 5.12 -0.96 10.37
C THR A 38 5.05 -0.01 9.18
N GLN A 39 6.01 -0.09 8.26
CA GLN A 39 6.04 0.73 7.05
C GLN A 39 4.83 0.45 6.15
N HIS A 40 4.51 -0.82 5.88
CA HIS A 40 3.38 -1.15 5.00
C HIS A 40 2.02 -0.88 5.63
N LEU A 41 1.83 -1.12 6.93
CA LEU A 41 0.62 -0.72 7.65
C LEU A 41 0.43 0.80 7.61
N SER A 42 1.49 1.57 7.82
CA SER A 42 1.45 3.04 7.72
C SER A 42 1.09 3.49 6.30
N TYR A 43 1.65 2.83 5.28
CA TYR A 43 1.37 3.15 3.89
C TYR A 43 -0.10 2.85 3.51
N LEU A 44 -0.70 1.78 4.05
CA LEU A 44 -2.12 1.47 3.87
C LEU A 44 -3.03 2.57 4.45
N ALA A 45 -2.67 3.14 5.61
CA ALA A 45 -3.39 4.28 6.16
C ALA A 45 -3.35 5.50 5.22
N VAL A 46 -2.18 5.79 4.62
CA VAL A 46 -2.03 6.90 3.65
C VAL A 46 -2.82 6.65 2.36
N LEU A 47 -2.80 5.41 1.85
CA LEU A 47 -3.58 5.05 0.67
C LEU A 47 -5.08 5.21 0.92
N ALA A 48 -5.57 4.70 2.06
CA ALA A 48 -6.96 4.83 2.44
C ALA A 48 -7.37 6.29 2.65
N ALA A 49 -6.55 7.07 3.36
CA ALA A 49 -6.83 8.48 3.63
C ALA A 49 -6.83 9.35 2.38
N THR A 50 -6.14 8.93 1.31
CA THR A 50 -6.06 9.68 0.05
C THR A 50 -6.89 9.07 -1.09
N GLY A 51 -7.79 8.13 -0.79
CA GLY A 51 -8.69 7.50 -1.77
C GLY A 51 -7.99 6.65 -2.83
N LYS A 52 -6.74 6.23 -2.61
CA LYS A 52 -5.93 5.52 -3.60
C LYS A 52 -6.04 4.01 -3.43
N THR A 53 -6.95 3.40 -4.17
CA THR A 53 -7.24 1.97 -4.04
C THR A 53 -6.31 1.07 -4.86
N SER A 54 -5.73 1.57 -5.96
CA SER A 54 -4.90 0.77 -6.88
C SER A 54 -3.60 0.22 -6.25
N GLY A 55 -3.08 0.89 -5.21
CA GLY A 55 -1.90 0.46 -4.46
C GLY A 55 -2.21 -0.49 -3.31
N LEU A 56 -3.47 -0.62 -2.88
CA LEU A 56 -3.84 -1.42 -1.71
C LEU A 56 -3.44 -2.89 -1.85
N PRO A 57 -3.73 -3.60 -2.97
CA PRO A 57 -3.40 -5.02 -3.05
C PRO A 57 -1.91 -5.32 -2.91
N PHE A 58 -1.07 -4.43 -3.45
CA PHE A 58 0.38 -4.56 -3.36
C PHE A 58 0.88 -4.41 -1.92
N HIS A 59 0.45 -3.36 -1.22
CA HIS A 59 0.89 -3.11 0.15
C HIS A 59 0.27 -4.05 1.18
N VAL A 60 -0.96 -4.55 0.95
CA VAL A 60 -1.54 -5.62 1.79
C VAL A 60 -0.71 -6.90 1.68
N MET A 61 -0.31 -7.29 0.46
CA MET A 61 0.53 -8.47 0.24
C MET A 61 1.88 -8.34 0.93
N LEU A 62 2.53 -7.18 0.84
CA LEU A 62 3.82 -6.96 1.52
C LEU A 62 3.67 -6.92 3.04
N ALA A 63 2.63 -6.26 3.57
CA ALA A 63 2.34 -6.28 5.01
C ALA A 63 2.11 -7.70 5.51
N LYS A 64 1.33 -8.52 4.78
CA LYS A 64 1.09 -9.93 5.12
C LYS A 64 2.38 -10.75 5.12
N LYS A 65 3.25 -10.56 4.11
CA LYS A 65 4.58 -11.19 4.08
C LYS A 65 5.48 -10.79 5.24
N ALA A 66 5.35 -9.55 5.72
CA ALA A 66 6.01 -9.05 6.92
C ALA A 66 5.33 -9.49 8.24
N GLY A 67 4.32 -10.35 8.17
CA GLY A 67 3.65 -10.95 9.33
C GLY A 67 2.44 -10.16 9.85
N ALA A 68 1.90 -9.21 9.08
CA ALA A 68 0.68 -8.50 9.47
C ALA A 68 -0.55 -9.42 9.51
N SER A 69 -1.36 -9.30 10.55
CA SER A 69 -2.66 -9.96 10.64
C SER A 69 -3.75 -9.22 9.86
N ARG A 70 -4.87 -9.90 9.62
CA ARG A 70 -6.05 -9.31 8.96
C ARG A 70 -6.59 -8.12 9.77
N GLU A 71 -6.57 -8.24 11.09
CA GLU A 71 -7.00 -7.22 12.04
C GLU A 71 -6.07 -6.01 12.01
N GLU A 72 -4.75 -6.22 11.92
CA GLU A 72 -3.79 -5.11 11.77
C GLU A 72 -4.03 -4.32 10.47
N ILE A 73 -4.37 -5.00 9.36
CA ILE A 73 -4.75 -4.33 8.10
C ILE A 73 -6.00 -3.47 8.29
N ILE A 74 -7.06 -4.01 8.93
CA ILE A 74 -8.30 -3.27 9.21
C ILE A 74 -7.99 -2.06 10.10
N SER A 75 -7.24 -2.26 11.19
CA SER A 75 -6.87 -1.19 12.12
C SER A 75 -6.09 -0.09 11.41
N ALA A 76 -5.10 -0.43 10.58
CA ALA A 76 -4.31 0.53 9.82
C ALA A 76 -5.17 1.41 8.90
N ILE A 77 -6.13 0.81 8.18
CA ILE A 77 -7.06 1.56 7.34
C ILE A 77 -7.90 2.49 8.22
N MET A 78 -8.45 2.01 9.34
CA MET A 78 -9.32 2.80 10.22
C MET A 78 -8.61 3.95 10.96
N VAL A 79 -7.26 3.96 11.04
CA VAL A 79 -6.50 5.06 11.68
C VAL A 79 -6.94 6.43 11.18
N GLY A 80 -7.16 6.57 9.88
CA GLY A 80 -7.50 7.86 9.26
C GLY A 80 -8.95 8.31 9.47
N LEU A 81 -9.87 7.40 9.81
CA LEU A 81 -11.32 7.66 9.77
C LEU A 81 -11.75 8.91 10.59
N PRO A 82 -11.28 9.13 11.83
CA PRO A 82 -11.66 10.32 12.60
C PRO A 82 -11.13 11.63 12.00
N ALA A 83 -10.01 11.59 11.27
CA ALA A 83 -9.32 12.78 10.78
C ALA A 83 -9.77 13.19 9.36
N VAL A 84 -10.01 12.21 8.48
CA VAL A 84 -10.33 12.45 7.06
C VAL A 84 -11.75 12.03 6.66
N GLY A 85 -12.52 11.42 7.57
CA GLY A 85 -13.90 11.03 7.34
C GLY A 85 -14.07 9.74 6.55
N ASN A 86 -15.30 9.50 6.08
CA ASN A 86 -15.75 8.20 5.56
C ASN A 86 -15.04 7.72 4.29
N GLU A 87 -14.28 8.57 3.58
CA GLU A 87 -13.53 8.16 2.38
C GLU A 87 -12.66 6.92 2.62
N VAL A 88 -12.10 6.82 3.83
CA VAL A 88 -11.27 5.70 4.27
C VAL A 88 -11.95 4.33 4.13
N ILE A 89 -13.28 4.25 4.32
CA ILE A 89 -13.99 2.96 4.29
C ILE A 89 -14.00 2.35 2.89
N ASN A 90 -13.80 3.15 1.84
CA ASN A 90 -13.71 2.69 0.45
C ASN A 90 -12.50 1.76 0.22
N ALA A 91 -11.49 1.81 1.09
CA ALA A 91 -10.32 0.94 1.02
C ALA A 91 -10.59 -0.49 1.51
N LEU A 92 -11.59 -0.70 2.37
CA LEU A 92 -11.82 -1.98 3.04
C LEU A 92 -12.06 -3.15 2.06
N PRO A 93 -12.93 -3.06 1.05
CA PRO A 93 -13.21 -4.20 0.17
C PRO A 93 -11.95 -4.67 -0.58
N ALA A 94 -11.21 -3.74 -1.19
CA ALA A 94 -10.01 -4.06 -1.96
C ALA A 94 -8.88 -4.61 -1.07
N ALA A 95 -8.72 -4.07 0.15
CA ALA A 95 -7.70 -4.54 1.07
C ALA A 95 -7.99 -5.95 1.60
N LEU A 96 -9.25 -6.24 1.97
CA LEU A 96 -9.65 -7.55 2.48
C LEU A 96 -9.62 -8.61 1.37
N GLU A 97 -10.11 -8.29 0.17
CA GLU A 97 -9.99 -9.17 -0.99
C GLU A 97 -8.53 -9.51 -1.30
N ALA A 98 -7.62 -8.54 -1.20
CA ALA A 98 -6.19 -8.77 -1.41
C ALA A 98 -5.55 -9.61 -0.30
N PHE A 99 -5.98 -9.45 0.95
CA PHE A 99 -5.47 -10.25 2.08
C PHE A 99 -5.89 -11.71 1.96
N ASP A 100 -7.14 -11.94 1.58
CA ASP A 100 -7.76 -13.28 1.52
C ASP A 100 -7.29 -14.09 0.29
N LYS A 101 -6.87 -13.43 -0.80
CA LYS A 101 -6.36 -14.09 -2.03
C LYS A 101 -4.89 -14.53 -1.98
N ASN A 102 -4.08 -13.90 -1.12
CA ASN A 102 -2.65 -14.20 -0.97
C ASN A 102 -2.39 -14.94 0.34
#